data_AF-A0A8J6WUC5-F1
#
_entry.id   AF-A0A8J6WUC5-F1
#
_cell.length_a   1.000
_cell.length_b   1.000
_cell.length_c   1.000
_cell.angle_alpha   90.00
_cell.angle_beta   90.00
_cell.angle_gamma   90.00
#
_symmetry.space_group_name_H-M   'P 1'
#
loop_
_entity.id
_entity.type
_entity.pdbx_description
1 polymer ?
#
loop_
_entity_poly.entity_id
_entity_poly.type
_entity_poly.pdbx_seq_one_letter_code
_entity_poly.pdbx_strand_id
1 'polypeptide(L)'
;MIRSSMKIVISTSNQTNTTKKKRKNLDQLIREREEIVKEVVKPLASKPNELYVEREQSTSLYIISIRDKVKYPGGYRSHRFNTIAPGLVAGYFEMWRRAIEEKENAPNEYFYLDRAYLHFYLPKKKENTEEEFFLLHCDPNDDGQHAIYKQSLHLHIECHDAPSPHCNVWPRSHIALNVGMQDQILASVESLTEALRAAVSMLKNQVLENDYWQSIGK
;
A
#
# COMPACT_ATOMS: atom_id res chain seq x y z
N MET A 1 4.21 -4.73 -28.99
CA MET A 1 3.86 -5.96 -28.25
C MET A 1 2.93 -5.53 -27.12
N ILE A 2 1.64 -5.80 -27.22
CA ILE A 2 0.66 -5.39 -26.20
C ILE A 2 0.86 -6.32 -25.00
N ARG A 3 1.47 -5.82 -23.93
CA ARG A 3 1.57 -6.57 -22.68
C ARG A 3 0.15 -6.70 -22.12
N SER A 4 -0.36 -7.92 -22.01
CA SER A 4 -1.56 -8.20 -21.21
C SER A 4 -1.32 -7.64 -19.81
N SER A 5 -2.25 -6.84 -19.28
CA SER A 5 -2.13 -6.32 -17.92
C SER A 5 -2.11 -7.50 -16.93
N MET A 6 -0.98 -7.70 -16.26
CA MET A 6 -0.88 -8.65 -15.17
C MET A 6 -1.65 -8.08 -13.99
N LYS A 7 -2.78 -8.69 -13.66
CA LYS A 7 -3.55 -8.34 -12.47
C LYS A 7 -3.00 -9.13 -11.28
N ILE A 8 -2.66 -8.43 -10.20
CA ILE A 8 -2.38 -9.07 -8.91
C ILE A 8 -3.72 -9.48 -8.31
N VAL A 9 -3.95 -10.78 -8.14
CA VAL A 9 -5.28 -11.34 -7.86
C VAL A 9 -5.32 -12.15 -6.56
N ILE A 10 -6.39 -11.97 -5.79
CA ILE A 10 -6.86 -12.89 -4.76
C ILE A 10 -8.08 -13.62 -5.32
N SER A 11 -8.00 -14.94 -5.48
CA SER A 11 -9.12 -15.76 -5.97
C SER A 11 -9.22 -17.09 -5.23
N THR A 12 -10.41 -17.69 -5.28
CA THR A 12 -10.65 -19.02 -4.70
C THR A 12 -10.23 -20.17 -5.61
N SER A 13 -9.64 -19.90 -6.79
CA SER A 13 -9.27 -20.94 -7.75
C SER A 13 -8.10 -21.79 -7.23
N ASN A 14 -8.14 -23.10 -7.51
CA ASN A 14 -7.27 -24.11 -6.89
C ASN A 14 -5.79 -23.77 -7.04
N GLN A 15 -5.09 -23.50 -5.93
CA GLN A 15 -3.64 -23.69 -5.87
C GLN A 15 -3.35 -25.17 -6.11
N THR A 16 -2.98 -25.52 -7.33
CA THR A 16 -2.50 -26.87 -7.70
C THR A 16 -1.13 -27.09 -7.09
N ASN A 17 -1.10 -27.51 -5.82
CA ASN A 17 0.05 -28.22 -5.27
C ASN A 17 -0.42 -29.32 -4.31
N THR A 18 0.16 -30.48 -4.53
CA THR A 18 -0.07 -31.79 -3.94
C THR A 18 0.02 -31.78 -2.41
N THR A 19 -1.11 -31.57 -1.76
CA THR A 19 -1.50 -32.09 -0.42
C THR A 19 -2.89 -31.53 -0.14
N LYS A 20 -3.76 -32.25 0.57
CA LYS A 20 -5.17 -31.89 0.88
C LYS A 20 -5.28 -30.51 1.57
N LYS A 21 -5.14 -29.41 0.84
CA LYS A 21 -5.38 -28.04 1.31
C LYS A 21 -6.85 -27.74 1.06
N LYS A 22 -7.63 -27.54 2.15
CA LYS A 22 -9.01 -27.07 2.04
C LYS A 22 -9.03 -25.81 1.18
N ARG A 23 -9.93 -25.75 0.19
CA ARG A 23 -10.16 -24.56 -0.63
C ARG A 23 -10.59 -23.43 0.31
N LYS A 24 -9.78 -22.38 0.41
CA LYS A 24 -10.12 -21.18 1.18
C LYS A 24 -11.21 -20.42 0.43
N ASN A 25 -12.20 -19.91 1.15
CA ASN A 25 -13.15 -18.96 0.56
C ASN A 25 -12.51 -17.56 0.48
N LEU A 26 -13.15 -16.67 -0.26
CA LEU A 26 -12.62 -15.33 -0.54
C LEU A 26 -12.43 -14.50 0.73
N ASP A 27 -13.39 -14.58 1.65
CA ASP A 27 -13.32 -13.90 2.95
C ASP A 27 -12.13 -14.35 3.80
N GLN A 28 -11.75 -15.62 3.75
CA GLN A 28 -10.59 -16.13 4.46
C GLN A 28 -9.29 -15.57 3.86
N LEU A 29 -9.16 -15.57 2.54
CA LEU A 29 -7.98 -14.99 1.87
C LEU A 29 -7.83 -13.50 2.17
N ILE A 30 -8.96 -12.80 2.23
CA ILE A 30 -9.02 -11.40 2.60
C ILE A 30 -8.55 -11.18 4.04
N ARG A 31 -9.03 -11.96 5.01
CA ARG A 31 -8.57 -11.86 6.41
C ARG A 31 -7.08 -12.14 6.56
N GLU A 32 -6.56 -13.09 5.78
CA GLU A 32 -5.12 -13.35 5.73
C GLU A 32 -4.35 -12.14 5.17
N ARG A 33 -4.92 -11.46 4.16
CA ARG A 33 -4.33 -10.23 3.63
C ARG A 33 -4.30 -9.12 4.67
N GLU A 34 -5.36 -8.94 5.45
CA GLU A 34 -5.44 -7.95 6.54
C GLU A 34 -4.28 -8.11 7.53
N GLU A 35 -4.03 -9.34 8.00
CA GLU A 35 -2.92 -9.63 8.93
C GLU A 35 -1.55 -9.43 8.29
N ILE A 36 -1.38 -9.86 7.03
CA ILE A 36 -0.12 -9.67 6.28
C ILE A 36 0.21 -8.18 6.16
N VAL A 37 -0.76 -7.36 5.76
CA VAL A 37 -0.58 -5.92 5.59
C VAL A 37 -0.20 -5.26 6.91
N LYS A 38 -0.90 -5.62 7.98
CA LYS A 38 -0.61 -5.11 9.33
C LYS A 38 0.83 -5.41 9.72
N GLU A 39 1.29 -6.65 9.54
CA GLU A 39 2.66 -7.04 9.89
C GLU A 39 3.71 -6.38 8.98
N VAL A 40 3.39 -6.12 7.70
CA VAL A 40 4.29 -5.41 6.79
C VAL A 40 4.55 -3.97 7.24
N VAL A 41 3.53 -3.23 7.69
CA VAL A 41 3.71 -1.82 8.09
C VAL A 41 4.14 -1.64 9.55
N LYS A 42 3.98 -2.69 10.36
CA LYS A 42 4.33 -2.72 11.79
C LYS A 42 5.71 -2.14 12.13
N PRO A 43 6.79 -2.38 11.36
CA PRO A 43 8.11 -1.83 11.65
C PRO A 43 8.17 -0.29 11.64
N LEU A 44 7.21 0.37 11.00
CA LEU A 44 7.15 1.83 10.91
C LEU A 44 6.45 2.48 12.10
N ALA A 45 5.64 1.73 12.85
CA ALA A 45 4.79 2.29 13.89
C ALA A 45 5.52 2.45 15.23
N SER A 46 5.30 3.59 15.91
CA SER A 46 5.79 3.82 17.28
C SER A 46 5.19 2.84 18.29
N LYS A 47 3.94 2.41 18.06
CA LYS A 47 3.23 1.44 18.89
C LYS A 47 2.70 0.29 18.03
N PRO A 48 3.57 -0.66 17.64
CA PRO A 48 3.22 -1.80 16.79
C PRO A 48 1.97 -2.58 17.23
N ASN A 49 1.78 -2.74 18.55
CA ASN A 49 0.68 -3.49 19.13
C ASN A 49 -0.64 -2.69 19.18
N GLU A 50 -0.60 -1.40 18.84
CA GLU A 50 -1.76 -0.50 18.77
C GLU A 50 -2.18 -0.19 17.33
N LEU A 51 -1.72 -0.99 16.36
CA LEU A 51 -2.23 -0.95 14.99
C LEU A 51 -3.51 -1.78 14.86
N TYR A 52 -4.46 -1.24 14.12
CA TYR A 52 -5.72 -1.87 13.78
C TYR A 52 -5.90 -1.87 12.26
N VAL A 53 -6.48 -2.96 11.77
CA VAL A 53 -6.96 -3.03 10.39
C VAL A 53 -8.41 -2.59 10.38
N GLU A 54 -8.74 -1.65 9.50
CA GLU A 54 -10.12 -1.28 9.21
C GLU A 54 -10.47 -1.67 7.78
N ARG A 55 -11.64 -2.30 7.67
CA ARG A 55 -12.21 -2.81 6.43
C ARG A 55 -13.36 -1.93 6.00
N GLU A 56 -13.31 -1.45 4.76
CA GLU A 56 -14.46 -0.88 4.08
C GLU A 56 -14.80 -1.75 2.87
N GLN A 57 -16.07 -2.12 2.70
CA GLN A 57 -16.50 -3.04 1.65
C GLN A 57 -17.81 -2.57 1.00
N SER A 58 -17.86 -2.70 -0.33
CA SER A 58 -19.06 -2.55 -1.15
C SER A 58 -19.23 -3.77 -2.07
N THR A 59 -20.19 -3.70 -3.00
CA THR A 59 -20.44 -4.78 -3.97
C THR A 59 -19.29 -4.99 -4.96
N SER A 60 -18.48 -3.95 -5.22
CA SER A 60 -17.41 -3.95 -6.23
C SER A 60 -16.04 -3.59 -5.68
N LEU A 61 -15.97 -3.17 -4.42
CA LEU A 61 -14.77 -2.61 -3.81
C LEU A 61 -14.51 -3.26 -2.45
N TYR A 62 -13.25 -3.50 -2.17
CA TYR A 62 -12.78 -3.95 -0.89
C TYR A 62 -11.53 -3.15 -0.51
N ILE A 63 -11.53 -2.52 0.66
CA ILE A 63 -10.44 -1.66 1.12
C ILE A 63 -9.91 -2.19 2.46
N ILE A 64 -8.59 -2.33 2.54
CA ILE A 64 -7.84 -2.56 3.78
C ILE A 64 -7.16 -1.26 4.12
N SER A 65 -7.29 -0.80 5.35
CA SER A 65 -6.54 0.38 5.82
C SER A 65 -5.99 0.16 7.22
N ILE A 66 -4.89 0.83 7.52
CA ILE A 66 -4.22 0.73 8.82
C ILE A 66 -4.37 2.04 9.57
N ARG A 67 -4.80 1.93 10.83
CA ARG A 67 -4.87 3.06 11.76
C ARG A 67 -4.37 2.67 13.14
N ASP A 68 -4.15 3.68 13.96
CA ASP A 68 -4.00 3.51 15.40
C ASP A 68 -5.37 3.44 16.12
N LYS A 69 -5.37 3.63 17.44
CA LYS A 69 -6.59 3.60 18.28
C LYS A 69 -7.58 4.73 17.95
N VAL A 70 -7.12 5.81 17.30
CA VAL A 70 -7.95 6.97 16.99
C VAL A 70 -8.82 6.65 15.78
N LYS A 71 -10.13 6.87 15.90
CA LYS A 71 -11.03 6.88 14.76
C LYS A 71 -11.03 8.26 14.13
N TYR A 72 -10.56 8.34 12.89
CA TYR A 72 -10.54 9.57 12.12
C TYR A 72 -11.85 9.72 11.33
N PRO A 73 -12.52 10.88 11.36
CA PRO A 73 -13.57 11.16 10.39
C PRO A 73 -12.95 11.21 8.98
N GLY A 74 -13.66 10.70 7.96
CA GLY A 74 -13.18 10.74 6.56
C GLY A 74 -12.79 9.40 5.93
N GLY A 75 -13.00 8.27 6.62
CA GLY A 75 -12.80 6.92 6.09
C GLY A 75 -11.33 6.54 5.90
N TYR A 76 -11.07 5.53 5.08
CA TYR A 76 -9.74 4.91 4.92
C TYR A 76 -8.62 5.89 4.57
N ARG A 77 -8.93 7.01 3.90
CA ARG A 77 -7.94 8.03 3.53
C ARG A 77 -7.48 8.89 4.68
N SER A 78 -8.28 9.00 5.74
CA SER A 78 -7.92 9.74 6.96
C SER A 78 -7.34 8.86 8.05
N HIS A 79 -7.29 7.53 7.85
CA HIS A 79 -6.64 6.62 8.78
C HIS A 79 -5.14 6.92 8.89
N ARG A 80 -4.69 7.17 10.12
CA ARG A 80 -3.30 7.45 10.46
C ARG A 80 -2.82 6.53 11.58
N PHE A 81 -1.52 6.36 11.66
CA PHE A 81 -0.81 5.85 12.82
C PHE A 81 0.48 6.64 13.03
N ASN A 82 0.90 6.77 14.29
CA ASN A 82 2.15 7.43 14.63
C ASN A 82 3.35 6.56 14.24
N THR A 83 4.31 7.12 13.51
CA THR A 83 5.53 6.39 13.13
C THR A 83 6.57 6.39 14.25
N ILE A 84 7.65 5.62 14.11
CA ILE A 84 8.81 5.66 15.01
C ILE A 84 9.57 7.00 14.95
N ALA A 85 9.42 7.77 13.87
CA ALA A 85 10.00 9.11 13.75
C ALA A 85 9.09 10.13 14.47
N PRO A 86 9.60 10.86 15.48
CA PRO A 86 8.79 11.83 16.22
C PRO A 86 8.22 12.91 15.30
N GLY A 87 6.92 13.18 15.44
CA GLY A 87 6.22 14.21 14.67
C GLY A 87 5.88 13.79 13.23
N LEU A 88 6.15 12.55 12.82
CA LEU A 88 5.74 12.01 11.53
C LEU A 88 4.64 10.96 11.72
N VAL A 89 3.55 11.11 10.98
CA VAL A 89 2.44 10.13 10.94
C VAL A 89 2.39 9.46 9.59
N ALA A 90 1.87 8.24 9.53
CA ALA A 90 1.72 7.51 8.28
C ALA A 90 0.28 6.99 8.13
N GLY A 91 -0.13 6.78 6.89
CA GLY A 91 -1.39 6.14 6.53
C GLY A 91 -1.14 5.08 5.47
N TYR A 92 -1.68 3.89 5.67
CA TYR A 92 -1.60 2.81 4.69
C TYR A 92 -2.99 2.34 4.27
N PHE A 93 -3.19 2.15 2.97
CA PHE A 93 -4.35 1.42 2.49
C PHE A 93 -4.06 0.62 1.21
N GLU A 94 -4.86 -0.42 1.02
CA GLU A 94 -5.01 -1.13 -0.25
C GLU A 94 -6.45 -1.05 -0.71
N MET A 95 -6.61 -0.92 -2.02
CA MET A 95 -7.91 -0.97 -2.67
C MET A 95 -7.93 -2.12 -3.65
N TRP A 96 -8.91 -3.00 -3.48
CA TRP A 96 -9.12 -4.20 -4.26
C TRP A 96 -10.46 -4.07 -4.99
N ARG A 97 -10.47 -4.36 -6.29
CA ARG A 97 -11.68 -4.35 -7.11
C ARG A 97 -12.16 -5.77 -7.37
N ARG A 98 -13.46 -5.97 -7.21
CA ARG A 98 -14.12 -7.22 -7.54
C ARG A 98 -14.20 -7.36 -9.06
N ALA A 99 -13.97 -8.56 -9.56
CA ALA A 99 -14.19 -8.94 -10.94
C ALA A 99 -14.79 -10.34 -11.02
N ILE A 100 -15.52 -10.58 -12.10
CA ILE A 100 -16.11 -11.87 -12.43
C ILE A 100 -15.56 -12.24 -13.80
N GLU A 101 -14.87 -13.37 -13.86
CA GLU A 101 -14.45 -13.99 -15.12
C GLU A 101 -15.49 -15.05 -15.47
N GLU A 102 -16.20 -14.85 -16.58
CA GLU A 102 -17.11 -15.85 -17.12
C GLU A 102 -16.29 -17.05 -17.61
N LYS A 103 -16.49 -18.22 -16.99
CA LYS A 103 -15.98 -19.50 -17.50
C LYS A 103 -17.17 -20.37 -17.87
N GLU A 104 -16.97 -21.21 -18.90
CA GLU A 104 -17.99 -22.08 -19.50
C GLU A 104 -18.86 -22.86 -18.48
N ASN A 105 -18.31 -23.19 -17.30
CA ASN A 105 -18.98 -24.03 -16.31
C ASN A 105 -19.29 -23.34 -14.96
N ALA A 106 -18.78 -22.14 -14.70
CA ALA A 106 -19.12 -21.32 -13.53
C ALA A 106 -18.44 -19.94 -13.59
N PRO A 107 -19.13 -18.85 -13.21
CA PRO A 107 -18.47 -17.55 -13.01
C PRO A 107 -17.41 -17.67 -11.91
N ASN A 108 -16.20 -17.24 -12.21
CA ASN A 108 -15.09 -17.20 -11.26
C ASN A 108 -14.95 -15.78 -10.71
N GLU A 109 -15.34 -15.60 -9.45
CA GLU A 109 -15.18 -14.33 -8.75
C GLU A 109 -13.77 -14.20 -8.16
N TYR A 110 -13.18 -13.01 -8.32
CA TYR A 110 -11.88 -12.67 -7.76
C TYR A 110 -11.79 -11.19 -7.41
N PHE A 111 -10.84 -10.84 -6.54
CA PHE A 111 -10.42 -9.47 -6.31
C PHE A 111 -9.06 -9.25 -6.96
N TYR A 112 -8.86 -8.09 -7.57
CA TYR A 112 -7.54 -7.66 -8.02
C TYR A 112 -7.13 -6.36 -7.34
N LEU A 113 -5.84 -6.20 -7.09
CA LEU A 113 -5.28 -5.00 -6.48
C LEU A 113 -5.38 -3.85 -7.48
N ASP A 114 -6.13 -2.81 -7.12
CA ASP A 114 -6.19 -1.54 -7.86
C ASP A 114 -4.98 -0.68 -7.49
N ARG A 115 -4.72 -0.54 -6.19
CA ARG A 115 -3.67 0.30 -5.63
C ARG A 115 -3.28 -0.08 -4.20
N ALA A 116 -2.00 0.12 -3.86
CA ALA A 116 -1.47 0.00 -2.50
C ALA A 116 -0.63 1.23 -2.15
N TYR A 117 -1.04 2.03 -1.17
CA TYR A 117 -0.52 3.37 -0.92
C TYR A 117 -0.08 3.49 0.54
N LEU A 118 1.18 3.86 0.76
CA LEU A 118 1.78 4.20 2.06
C LEU A 118 2.20 5.67 2.04
N HIS A 119 1.41 6.49 2.71
CA HIS A 119 1.63 7.93 2.83
C HIS A 119 2.33 8.26 4.14
N PHE A 120 3.14 9.31 4.12
CA PHE A 120 3.74 9.92 5.31
C PHE A 120 3.42 11.41 5.34
N TYR A 121 3.03 11.90 6.51
CA TYR A 121 2.58 13.26 6.70
C TYR A 121 3.29 13.93 7.87
N LEU A 122 3.52 15.22 7.72
CA LEU A 122 3.97 16.15 8.75
C LEU A 122 2.77 16.94 9.28
N PRO A 123 2.30 16.69 10.52
CA PRO A 123 1.19 17.42 11.11
C PRO A 123 1.58 18.86 11.45
N LYS A 124 0.78 19.82 10.98
CA LYS A 124 0.87 21.24 11.36
C LYS A 124 -0.08 21.56 12.50
N LYS A 125 0.41 21.40 13.73
CA LYS A 125 -0.40 21.57 14.97
C LYS A 125 -1.15 22.91 15.05
N LYS A 126 -0.57 24.01 14.54
CA LYS A 126 -1.18 25.34 14.60
C LYS A 126 -2.35 25.51 13.62
N GLU A 127 -2.31 24.81 12.50
CA GLU A 127 -3.28 24.95 11.40
C GLU A 127 -4.31 23.81 11.39
N ASN A 128 -4.09 22.77 12.21
CA ASN A 128 -4.87 21.53 12.18
C ASN A 128 -4.91 20.91 10.76
N THR A 129 -3.81 21.04 10.04
CA THR A 129 -3.57 20.46 8.72
C THR A 129 -2.41 19.48 8.77
N GLU A 130 -2.24 18.71 7.71
CA GLU A 130 -1.09 17.85 7.52
C GLU A 130 -0.56 18.05 6.10
N GLU A 131 0.74 17.89 5.93
CA GLU A 131 1.39 17.94 4.63
C GLU A 131 1.96 16.58 4.30
N GLU A 132 1.70 16.11 3.07
CA GLU A 132 2.35 14.91 2.57
C GLU A 132 3.84 15.19 2.39
N PHE A 133 4.67 14.33 2.99
CA PHE A 133 6.13 14.41 2.91
C PHE A 133 6.66 13.42 1.88
N PHE A 134 6.17 12.19 1.89
CA PHE A 134 6.47 11.22 0.84
C PHE A 134 5.41 10.13 0.77
N LEU A 135 5.35 9.48 -0.39
CA LEU A 135 4.38 8.44 -0.70
C LEU A 135 5.09 7.29 -1.40
N LEU A 136 5.02 6.09 -0.81
CA LEU A 136 5.35 4.83 -1.48
C LEU A 136 4.06 4.21 -1.99
N HIS A 137 3.94 3.99 -3.30
CA HIS A 137 2.75 3.35 -3.82
C HIS A 137 2.99 2.48 -5.05
N CYS A 138 1.97 1.72 -5.43
CA CYS A 138 1.87 1.11 -6.73
C CYS A 138 0.43 1.19 -7.27
N ASP A 139 0.33 1.30 -8.59
CA ASP A 139 -0.92 1.24 -9.36
C ASP A 139 -0.79 0.14 -10.44
N PRO A 140 -0.92 -1.16 -10.08
CA PRO A 140 -0.57 -2.28 -10.97
C PRO A 140 -1.27 -2.28 -12.33
N ASN A 141 -2.40 -1.58 -12.45
CA ASN A 141 -3.22 -1.53 -13.66
C ASN A 141 -3.11 -0.20 -14.43
N ASP A 142 -2.18 0.70 -14.08
CA ASP A 142 -1.95 1.94 -14.85
C ASP A 142 -1.50 1.59 -16.29
N ASP A 143 -2.12 2.21 -17.29
CA ASP A 143 -1.85 2.02 -18.72
C ASP A 143 -1.36 3.30 -19.42
N GLY A 144 -1.04 4.33 -18.63
CA GLY A 144 -0.60 5.64 -19.11
C GLY A 144 0.85 5.69 -19.59
N GLN A 145 1.25 6.89 -20.02
CA GLN A 145 2.56 7.18 -20.65
C GLN A 145 3.80 6.84 -19.78
N HIS A 146 3.61 6.58 -18.48
CA HIS A 146 4.65 6.24 -17.51
C HIS A 146 4.32 5.00 -16.69
N ALA A 147 3.42 4.13 -17.19
CA ALA A 147 2.95 2.93 -16.51
C ALA A 147 4.11 2.06 -15.95
N ILE A 148 5.19 1.90 -16.70
CA ILE A 148 6.36 1.10 -16.27
C ILE A 148 7.00 1.59 -14.95
N TYR A 149 6.85 2.86 -14.62
CA TYR A 149 7.38 3.44 -13.39
C TYR A 149 6.36 3.45 -12.24
N LYS A 150 5.08 3.22 -12.54
CA LYS A 150 3.96 3.34 -11.61
C LYS A 150 3.33 2.01 -11.20
N GLN A 151 3.38 1.03 -12.10
CA GLN A 151 2.75 -0.27 -11.91
C GLN A 151 3.38 -1.06 -10.75
N SER A 152 4.69 -0.92 -10.55
CA SER A 152 5.38 -1.45 -9.36
C SER A 152 5.53 -0.39 -8.27
N LEU A 153 6.10 -0.79 -7.14
CA LEU A 153 6.41 0.11 -6.04
C LEU A 153 7.35 1.23 -6.49
N HIS A 154 6.91 2.46 -6.24
CA HIS A 154 7.67 3.66 -6.56
C HIS A 154 7.43 4.73 -5.50
N LEU A 155 8.41 5.62 -5.36
CA LEU A 155 8.37 6.73 -4.42
C LEU A 155 7.98 8.03 -5.12
N HIS A 156 7.16 8.80 -4.43
CA HIS A 156 6.96 10.22 -4.60
C HIS A 156 7.52 10.93 -3.39
N ILE A 157 8.26 12.01 -3.64
CA ILE A 157 8.77 12.88 -2.59
C ILE A 157 8.09 14.22 -2.80
N GLU A 158 7.33 14.64 -1.80
CA GLU A 158 6.69 15.94 -1.76
C GLU A 158 7.54 16.88 -0.92
N CYS A 159 7.67 18.14 -1.34
CA CYS A 159 8.49 19.13 -0.65
C CYS A 159 7.63 20.25 -0.10
N HIS A 160 7.88 20.58 1.17
CA HIS A 160 7.21 21.61 1.97
C HIS A 160 7.18 23.00 1.31
N ASP A 161 8.24 23.37 0.58
CA ASP A 161 8.43 24.74 0.06
C ASP A 161 7.77 24.99 -1.31
N ALA A 162 6.89 24.09 -1.74
CA ALA A 162 6.29 24.17 -3.06
C ALA A 162 4.78 24.45 -3.00
N PRO A 163 4.25 25.32 -3.89
CA PRO A 163 2.81 25.47 -4.01
C PRO A 163 2.18 24.12 -4.35
N SER A 164 1.22 23.71 -3.51
CA SER A 164 0.32 22.60 -3.81
C SER A 164 -0.21 22.70 -5.25
N PRO A 165 -0.27 21.59 -6.02
CA PRO A 165 -0.28 20.22 -5.52
C PRO A 165 1.06 19.47 -5.57
N HIS A 166 2.21 20.12 -5.83
CA HIS A 166 3.47 19.38 -6.00
C HIS A 166 4.72 20.15 -5.56
N CYS A 167 5.70 19.43 -5.03
CA CYS A 167 7.11 19.81 -4.96
C CYS A 167 7.58 20.59 -6.22
N ASN A 168 8.19 21.77 -6.07
CA ASN A 168 8.74 22.57 -7.19
C ASN A 168 10.02 21.96 -7.77
N VAL A 169 10.67 21.07 -7.02
CA VAL A 169 11.95 20.46 -7.39
C VAL A 169 11.72 19.18 -8.20
N TRP A 170 10.79 18.33 -7.78
CA TRP A 170 10.46 17.04 -8.40
C TRP A 170 8.95 16.84 -8.59
N PRO A 171 8.22 17.79 -9.20
CA PRO A 171 6.78 17.64 -9.37
C PRO A 171 6.51 16.39 -10.21
N ARG A 172 5.68 15.48 -9.68
CA ARG A 172 5.23 14.27 -10.40
C ARG A 172 6.37 13.33 -10.82
N SER A 173 7.52 13.38 -10.15
CA SER A 173 8.59 12.43 -10.38
C SER A 173 8.28 11.10 -9.69
N HIS A 174 8.60 9.99 -10.37
CA HIS A 174 8.38 8.64 -9.86
C HIS A 174 9.74 7.96 -9.76
N ILE A 175 10.16 7.60 -8.55
CA ILE A 175 11.38 6.83 -8.35
C ILE A 175 10.97 5.37 -8.21
N ALA A 176 10.96 4.65 -9.33
CA ALA A 176 10.61 3.23 -9.36
C ALA A 176 11.66 2.40 -8.64
N LEU A 177 11.25 1.65 -7.61
CA LEU A 177 12.17 0.85 -6.81
C LEU A 177 12.61 -0.44 -7.51
N ASN A 178 11.83 -0.91 -8.49
CA ASN A 178 12.02 -2.23 -9.08
C ASN A 178 11.75 -2.26 -10.60
N VAL A 179 12.09 -1.18 -11.33
CA VAL A 179 11.77 -1.05 -12.76
C VAL A 179 12.24 -2.23 -13.62
N GLY A 180 13.39 -2.84 -13.29
CA GLY A 180 13.95 -3.99 -14.01
C GLY A 180 13.35 -5.36 -13.62
N MET A 181 12.54 -5.43 -12.56
CA MET A 181 11.98 -6.67 -12.00
C MET A 181 10.45 -6.64 -11.94
N GLN A 182 9.83 -5.72 -12.68
CA GLN A 182 8.40 -5.47 -12.63
C GLN A 182 7.57 -6.75 -12.87
N ASP A 183 7.91 -7.53 -13.91
CA ASP A 183 7.18 -8.75 -14.25
C ASP A 183 7.23 -9.79 -13.11
N GLN A 184 8.33 -9.83 -12.34
CA GLN A 184 8.48 -10.73 -11.20
C GLN A 184 7.66 -10.26 -9.99
N ILE A 185 7.62 -8.94 -9.76
CA ILE A 185 6.88 -8.35 -8.64
C ILE A 185 5.38 -8.41 -8.85
N LEU A 186 4.92 -8.17 -10.08
CA LEU A 186 3.50 -8.21 -10.42
C LEU A 186 2.98 -9.63 -10.69
N ALA A 187 3.84 -10.65 -10.61
CA ALA A 187 3.47 -12.04 -10.83
C ALA A 187 2.49 -12.58 -9.77
N SER A 188 2.55 -12.08 -8.52
CA SER A 188 1.64 -12.51 -7.46
C SER A 188 1.51 -11.50 -6.33
N VAL A 189 0.49 -11.67 -5.48
CA VAL A 189 0.30 -10.89 -4.25
C VAL A 189 1.51 -11.05 -3.32
N GLU A 190 2.04 -12.27 -3.22
CA GLU A 190 3.19 -12.60 -2.39
C GLU A 190 4.45 -11.87 -2.88
N SER A 191 4.76 -11.91 -4.18
CA SER A 191 5.91 -11.17 -4.74
C SER A 191 5.83 -9.67 -4.46
N LEU A 192 4.66 -9.05 -4.65
CA LEU A 192 4.47 -7.65 -4.31
C LEU A 192 4.61 -7.39 -2.81
N THR A 193 4.13 -8.31 -1.97
CA THR A 193 4.24 -8.19 -0.51
C THR A 193 5.69 -8.22 -0.05
N GLU A 194 6.51 -9.11 -0.62
CA GLU A 194 7.94 -9.17 -0.31
C GLU A 194 8.65 -7.89 -0.74
N ALA A 195 8.34 -7.38 -1.94
CA ALA A 195 8.86 -6.10 -2.41
C ALA A 195 8.45 -4.94 -1.47
N LEU A 196 7.19 -4.93 -1.00
CA LEU A 196 6.70 -3.93 -0.06
C LEU A 196 7.39 -4.05 1.30
N ARG A 197 7.63 -5.26 1.80
CA ARG A 197 8.36 -5.49 3.05
C ARG A 197 9.80 -4.98 2.96
N ALA A 198 10.47 -5.22 1.84
CA ALA A 198 11.81 -4.69 1.58
C ALA A 198 11.80 -3.16 1.55
N ALA A 199 10.84 -2.55 0.85
CA ALA A 199 10.68 -1.09 0.79
C ALA A 199 10.38 -0.48 2.18
N VAL A 200 9.49 -1.10 2.96
CA VAL A 200 9.19 -0.68 4.34
C VAL A 200 10.44 -0.77 5.22
N SER A 201 11.22 -1.85 5.12
CA SER A 201 12.48 -1.98 5.86
C SER A 201 13.49 -0.90 5.46
N MET A 202 13.58 -0.58 4.17
CA MET A 202 14.44 0.51 3.69
C MET A 202 13.99 1.85 4.26
N LEU A 203 12.69 2.17 4.19
CA LEU A 203 12.13 3.42 4.71
C LEU A 203 12.36 3.55 6.22
N LYS A 204 12.13 2.48 6.98
CA LYS A 204 12.47 2.44 8.41
C LYS A 204 13.92 2.84 8.64
N ASN A 205 14.85 2.13 8.01
CA ASN A 205 16.27 2.25 8.31
C ASN A 205 16.91 3.55 7.76
N GLN A 206 16.45 4.02 6.59
CA GLN A 206 17.08 5.14 5.87
C GLN A 206 16.35 6.46 6.03
N VAL A 207 15.04 6.42 6.29
CA VAL A 207 14.23 7.64 6.42
C VAL A 207 13.86 7.88 7.87
N LEU A 208 13.34 6.89 8.60
CA LEU A 208 12.77 7.11 9.93
C LEU A 208 13.78 7.00 11.08
N GLU A 209 14.79 6.13 10.96
CA GLU A 209 15.83 5.93 11.97
C GLU A 209 17.03 6.88 11.79
N ASN A 210 16.96 7.87 10.88
CA ASN A 210 18.05 8.80 10.69
C ASN A 210 18.22 9.78 11.88
N ASP A 211 19.41 10.36 11.99
CA ASP A 211 19.78 11.25 13.10
C ASP A 211 18.91 12.51 13.21
N TYR A 212 18.33 12.97 12.10
CA TYR A 212 17.49 14.16 12.07
C TYR A 212 16.26 14.00 12.98
N TRP A 213 15.53 12.89 12.86
CA TRP A 213 14.33 12.66 13.69
C TRP A 213 14.67 12.51 15.17
N GLN A 214 15.83 11.93 15.47
CA GLN A 214 16.33 11.78 16.85
C GLN A 214 16.68 13.13 17.49
N SER A 215 17.04 14.13 16.67
CA SER A 215 17.31 15.49 17.16
C SER A 215 16.06 16.29 17.50
N ILE A 216 14.91 15.99 16.87
CA ILE A 216 13.62 16.69 17.07
C ILE A 216 12.86 16.16 18.28
N GLY A 217 13.09 14.90 18.67
CA GLY A 217 12.42 14.27 19.81
C GLY A 217 12.98 14.61 21.19
N LYS A 218 14.03 15.44 21.28
CA LYS A 218 14.63 15.94 22.52
C LYS A 218 14.15 17.34 22.84
#